data_AF-A0A1B6GSM8-F1
#
_entry.id   AF-A0A1B6GSM8-F1
#
_cell.length_a   1.000
_cell.length_b   1.000
_cell.length_c   1.000
_cell.angle_alpha   90.00
_cell.angle_beta   90.00
_cell.angle_gamma   90.00
#
_symmetry.space_group_name_H-M   'P 1'
#
loop_
_entity.id
_entity.type
_entity.pdbx_description
1 polymer ?
#
loop_
_entity_poly.entity_id
_entity_poly.type
_entity_poly.pdbx_seq_one_letter_code
_entity_poly.pdbx_strand_id
1 'polypeptide(L)'
;MLLLFETPAGYAIFKVLNEKVIEEQNVYKYFETCESVSSILKLKHFQKFKDTVEALSAITKVADGKVPKSLRKAIRKSIDETIEDCLLVADTKLGTAIKDKFNVKCMTVSNMRDLMRCIQSHLDSLLAQTSEKEIMAMTLG
;
A
#
# COMPACT_ATOMS: atom_id res chain seq x y z
N MET A 1 -0.48 -0.76 -12.43
CA MET A 1 -0.49 0.22 -11.30
C MET A 1 -0.18 -0.47 -9.97
N LEU A 2 0.48 0.25 -9.05
CA LEU A 2 0.76 -0.19 -7.68
C LEU A 2 0.02 0.70 -6.68
N LEU A 3 -0.33 0.16 -5.51
CA LEU A 3 -0.96 0.89 -4.42
C LEU A 3 -0.16 0.71 -3.13
N LEU A 4 0.25 1.84 -2.55
CA LEU A 4 0.91 1.87 -1.25
C LEU A 4 -0.16 1.92 -0.15
N PHE A 5 -0.12 0.93 0.74
CA PHE A 5 -0.98 0.83 1.91
C PHE A 5 -0.14 0.92 3.19
N GLU A 6 -0.49 1.85 4.06
CA GLU A 6 0.23 2.14 5.29
C GLU A 6 -0.46 1.44 6.46
N THR A 7 0.28 0.62 7.21
CA THR A 7 -0.22 -0.06 8.39
C THR A 7 0.65 0.27 9.60
N PRO A 8 0.11 0.17 10.83
CA PRO A 8 0.92 0.30 12.04
C PRO A 8 2.08 -0.72 12.12
N ALA A 9 1.94 -1.87 11.45
CA ALA A 9 2.94 -2.93 11.44
C ALA A 9 4.00 -2.79 10.33
N GLY A 10 3.74 -1.99 9.30
CA GLY A 10 4.61 -1.88 8.14
C GLY A 10 3.96 -1.25 6.90
N TYR A 11 4.64 -1.35 5.77
CA TYR A 11 4.14 -0.92 4.47
C TYR A 11 3.78 -2.11 3.60
N ALA A 12 2.55 -2.14 3.10
CA ALA A 12 2.11 -3.12 2.12
C ALA A 12 2.03 -2.46 0.74
N ILE A 13 2.54 -3.15 -0.27
CA ILE A 13 2.48 -2.69 -1.66
C ILE A 13 1.66 -3.70 -2.44
N PHE A 14 0.50 -3.25 -2.90
CA PHE A 14 -0.44 -4.05 -3.67
C PHE A 14 -0.27 -3.75 -5.15
N LYS A 15 -0.30 -4.79 -5.98
CA LYS A 15 -0.48 -4.68 -7.42
C LYS A 15 -1.97 -4.58 -7.70
N VAL A 16 -2.37 -3.50 -8.38
CA VAL A 16 -3.74 -3.35 -8.86
C VAL A 16 -3.87 -4.13 -10.16
N LEU A 17 -4.75 -5.14 -10.15
CA LEU A 17 -5.06 -5.98 -11.32
C LEU A 17 -6.23 -5.42 -12.12
N ASN A 18 -7.17 -4.75 -11.45
CA ASN A 18 -8.34 -4.14 -12.07
C ASN A 18 -8.40 -2.63 -11.79
N GLU A 19 -7.99 -1.83 -12.77
CA GLU A 19 -7.91 -0.37 -12.65
C GLU A 19 -9.30 0.31 -12.65
N LYS A 20 -10.36 -0.40 -13.06
CA LYS A 20 -11.74 0.14 -13.04
C LYS A 20 -12.21 0.52 -11.63
N VAL A 21 -11.68 -0.16 -10.61
CA VAL A 21 -11.98 0.16 -9.21
C VAL A 21 -11.50 1.56 -8.81
N ILE A 22 -10.48 2.08 -9.49
CA ILE A 22 -9.91 3.40 -9.20
C ILE A 22 -10.83 4.51 -9.73
N GLU A 23 -11.49 4.28 -10.86
CA GLU A 23 -12.39 5.25 -11.50
C GLU A 23 -13.82 5.20 -10.96
N GLU A 24 -14.21 4.08 -10.35
CA GLU A 24 -15.56 3.91 -9.81
C GLU A 24 -15.79 4.71 -8.52
N GLN A 25 -16.94 5.39 -8.42
CA GLN A 25 -17.28 6.12 -7.19
C GLN A 25 -17.73 5.19 -6.06
N ASN A 26 -18.35 4.07 -6.41
CA ASN A 26 -18.81 3.07 -5.45
C ASN A 26 -17.87 1.85 -5.42
N VAL A 27 -16.71 2.03 -4.79
CA VAL A 27 -15.72 0.96 -4.58
C VAL A 27 -16.31 -0.22 -3.78
N TYR A 28 -17.29 0.01 -2.91
CA TYR A 28 -17.86 -1.03 -2.04
C TYR A 28 -18.41 -2.23 -2.80
N LYS A 29 -19.03 -2.02 -3.96
CA LYS A 29 -19.58 -3.10 -4.81
C LYS A 29 -18.52 -4.11 -5.25
N TYR A 30 -17.28 -3.65 -5.39
CA TYR A 30 -16.16 -4.48 -5.80
C TYR A 30 -15.44 -5.15 -4.63
N PHE A 31 -15.77 -4.76 -3.39
CA PHE A 31 -15.15 -5.28 -2.18
C PHE A 31 -16.16 -6.07 -1.32
N GLU A 32 -17.28 -6.52 -1.88
CA GLU A 32 -18.29 -7.29 -1.12
C GLU A 32 -17.78 -8.66 -0.66
N THR A 33 -16.92 -9.31 -1.44
CA THR A 33 -16.42 -10.66 -1.14
C THR A 33 -14.89 -10.73 -1.18
N CYS A 34 -14.30 -11.55 -0.31
CA CYS A 34 -12.85 -11.74 -0.26
C CYS A 34 -12.22 -12.17 -1.60
N GLU A 35 -12.93 -12.99 -2.39
CA GLU A 35 -12.50 -13.42 -3.72
C GLU A 35 -12.45 -12.29 -4.74
N SER A 36 -13.44 -11.38 -4.68
CA SER A 36 -13.46 -10.19 -5.54
C SER A 36 -12.28 -9.27 -5.23
N VAL A 37 -11.99 -9.06 -3.94
CA VAL A 37 -10.86 -8.23 -3.48
C VAL A 37 -9.53 -8.78 -3.97
N SER A 38 -9.28 -10.08 -3.86
CA SER A 38 -8.06 -10.72 -4.36
C SER A 38 -7.90 -10.67 -5.87
N SER A 39 -9.02 -10.63 -6.59
CA SER A 39 -9.02 -10.49 -8.05
C SER A 39 -8.71 -9.04 -8.49
N ILE A 40 -8.91 -8.07 -7.60
CA ILE A 40 -8.66 -6.64 -7.85
C ILE A 40 -7.27 -6.24 -7.36
N LEU A 41 -6.88 -6.71 -6.18
CA LEU A 41 -5.64 -6.36 -5.50
C LEU A 41 -4.87 -7.62 -5.14
N LYS A 42 -3.57 -7.64 -5.47
CA LYS A 42 -2.67 -8.71 -5.08
C LYS A 42 -1.48 -8.13 -4.32
N LEU A 43 -1.17 -8.69 -3.15
CA LEU A 43 0.01 -8.27 -2.39
C LEU A 43 1.28 -8.59 -3.21
N LYS A 44 2.09 -7.56 -3.52
CA LYS A 44 3.37 -7.71 -4.22
C LYS A 44 4.53 -7.77 -3.23
N HIS A 45 4.49 -6.91 -2.20
CA HIS A 45 5.55 -6.84 -1.20
C HIS A 45 5.01 -6.33 0.14
N PHE A 46 5.40 -6.98 1.23
CA PHE A 46 5.17 -6.48 2.58
C PHE A 46 6.49 -6.15 3.28
N GLN A 47 6.57 -4.94 3.84
CA GLN A 47 7.73 -4.47 4.60
C GLN A 47 7.32 -4.19 6.05
N LYS A 48 7.57 -5.16 6.93
CA LYS A 48 7.42 -5.00 8.39
C LYS A 48 8.38 -3.95 8.95
N PHE A 49 7.95 -3.24 9.99
CA PHE A 49 8.82 -2.50 10.90
C PHE A 49 9.57 -3.43 11.85
N LYS A 50 10.81 -3.09 12.17
CA LYS A 50 11.63 -3.89 13.09
C LYS A 50 11.13 -3.78 14.52
N ASP A 51 10.73 -2.59 14.94
CA ASP A 51 10.32 -2.26 16.30
C ASP A 51 9.29 -1.11 16.32
N THR A 52 8.67 -0.90 17.48
CA THR A 52 7.68 0.17 17.69
C THR A 52 8.28 1.57 17.52
N VAL A 53 9.58 1.74 17.77
CA VAL A 53 10.30 3.01 17.63
C VAL A 53 10.45 3.37 16.15
N GLU A 54 10.81 2.40 15.30
CA GLU A 54 10.84 2.54 13.86
C GLU A 54 9.43 2.81 13.32
N ALA A 55 8.43 2.08 13.79
CA ALA A 55 7.04 2.28 13.38
C ALA A 55 6.58 3.72 13.66
N LEU A 56 6.74 4.20 14.90
CA LEU A 56 6.37 5.57 15.29
C LEU A 56 7.14 6.61 14.47
N SER A 57 8.46 6.45 14.36
CA SER A 57 9.32 7.37 13.59
C SER A 57 8.93 7.41 12.11
N ALA A 58 8.52 6.27 11.55
CA ALA A 58 8.11 6.15 10.16
C ALA A 58 6.75 6.81 9.93
N ILE A 59 5.76 6.57 10.80
CA ILE A 59 4.43 7.19 10.75
C ILE A 59 4.53 8.71 10.86
N THR A 60 5.31 9.24 11.81
CA THR A 60 5.52 10.70 11.94
C THR A 60 6.15 11.30 10.69
N LYS A 61 7.16 10.61 10.11
CA LYS A 61 7.81 11.09 8.88
C LYS A 61 6.86 11.07 7.70
N VAL A 62 6.02 10.04 7.58
CA VAL A 62 5.02 9.95 6.51
C VAL A 62 3.97 11.04 6.65
N ALA A 63 3.49 11.32 7.88
CA ALA A 63 2.58 12.43 8.15
C ALA A 63 3.19 13.81 7.80
N ASP A 64 4.51 13.95 7.97
CA ASP A 64 5.29 15.11 7.52
C ASP A 64 5.51 15.16 6.00
N GLY A 65 5.06 14.16 5.24
CA GLY A 65 5.33 14.02 3.80
C GLY A 65 6.77 13.61 3.47
N LYS A 66 7.54 13.08 4.43
CA LYS A 66 8.92 12.64 4.25
C LYS A 66 8.98 11.12 4.08
N VAL A 67 9.75 10.66 3.09
CA VAL A 67 9.93 9.21 2.84
C VAL A 67 10.93 8.59 3.85
N PRO A 68 10.49 7.71 4.79
CA PRO A 68 11.38 7.03 5.74
C PRO A 68 12.26 5.96 5.07
N LYS A 69 13.28 5.47 5.79
CA LYS A 69 14.22 4.46 5.26
C LYS A 69 13.53 3.13 4.96
N SER A 70 12.57 2.70 5.78
CA SER A 70 11.76 1.50 5.58
C SER A 70 10.92 1.58 4.31
N LEU A 71 10.22 2.69 4.08
CA LEU A 71 9.45 2.92 2.85
C LEU A 71 10.33 2.91 1.60
N ARG A 72 11.51 3.52 1.65
CA ARG A 72 12.48 3.46 0.54
C ARG A 72 12.88 2.04 0.17
N LYS A 73 13.08 1.17 1.17
CA LYS A 73 13.39 -0.25 0.93
C LYS A 73 12.20 -0.99 0.33
N ALA A 74 10.99 -0.71 0.80
CA ALA A 74 9.77 -1.32 0.28
C ALA A 74 9.58 -0.97 -1.21
N ILE A 75 9.65 0.32 -1.54
CA ILE A 75 9.48 0.83 -2.91
C ILE A 75 10.53 0.24 -3.85
N ARG A 76 11.82 0.20 -3.46
CA ARG A 76 12.88 -0.39 -4.29
C ARG A 76 12.72 -1.89 -4.54
N LYS A 77 12.09 -2.62 -3.62
CA LYS A 77 11.83 -4.05 -3.79
C LYS A 77 10.59 -4.33 -4.63
N SER A 78 9.65 -3.38 -4.68
CA SER A 78 8.37 -3.54 -5.37
C SER A 78 8.33 -2.90 -6.75
N ILE A 79 9.10 -1.84 -6.99
CA ILE A 79 9.14 -1.13 -8.27
C ILE A 79 10.36 -1.63 -9.03
N ASP A 80 10.10 -2.33 -10.11
CA ASP A 80 11.12 -2.69 -11.08
C ASP A 80 11.34 -1.46 -11.96
N GLU A 81 12.58 -0.95 -12.01
CA GLU A 81 12.95 0.32 -12.70
C GLU A 81 12.59 0.36 -14.20
N THR A 82 12.14 -0.77 -14.76
CA THR A 82 11.79 -0.98 -16.16
C THR A 82 10.31 -0.77 -16.48
N ILE A 83 9.43 -0.66 -15.49
CA ILE A 83 7.98 -0.50 -15.70
C ILE A 83 7.59 0.91 -15.27
N GLU A 84 6.89 1.66 -16.13
CA GLU A 84 6.22 2.92 -15.81
C GLU A 84 5.04 2.67 -14.84
N ASP A 85 5.32 2.08 -13.69
CA ASP A 85 4.32 1.74 -12.69
C ASP A 85 3.88 3.01 -11.98
N CYS A 86 2.60 3.36 -12.16
CA CYS A 86 2.00 4.44 -11.40
C CYS A 86 1.69 3.96 -9.96
N LEU A 87 2.21 4.69 -8.97
CA LEU A 87 2.01 4.42 -7.55
C LEU A 87 0.85 5.26 -7.00
N LEU A 88 -0.19 4.58 -6.53
CA LEU A 88 -1.29 5.19 -5.79
C LEU A 88 -0.87 5.41 -4.34
N VAL A 89 -1.03 6.66 -3.88
CA VAL A 89 -0.69 7.10 -2.53
C VAL A 89 -1.87 7.84 -1.90
N ALA A 90 -2.05 7.65 -0.59
CA ALA A 90 -3.14 8.29 0.16
C ALA A 90 -2.92 9.80 0.33
N ASP A 91 -1.67 10.22 0.55
CA ASP A 91 -1.31 11.63 0.72
C ASP A 91 -0.52 12.14 -0.50
N THR A 92 -1.03 13.23 -1.10
CA THR A 92 -0.38 13.94 -2.19
C THR A 92 1.04 14.43 -1.86
N LYS A 93 1.30 14.89 -0.62
CA LYS A 93 2.61 15.38 -0.18
C LYS A 93 3.64 14.25 -0.17
N LEU A 94 3.23 13.09 0.35
CA LEU A 94 4.06 11.89 0.31
C LEU A 94 4.31 11.45 -1.14
N GLY A 95 3.28 11.52 -1.99
CA GLY A 95 3.39 11.26 -3.43
C GLY A 95 4.43 12.13 -4.11
N THR A 96 4.43 13.43 -3.87
CA THR A 96 5.45 14.35 -4.40
C THR A 96 6.84 13.96 -3.91
N ALA A 97 7.01 13.70 -2.61
CA ALA A 97 8.29 13.31 -2.05
C ALA A 97 8.83 11.97 -2.57
N ILE A 98 7.95 11.02 -2.91
CA ILE A 98 8.31 9.76 -3.57
C ILE A 98 8.68 10.00 -5.02
N LYS A 99 7.87 10.79 -5.75
CA LYS A 99 8.12 11.16 -7.15
C LYS A 99 9.49 11.81 -7.31
N ASP A 100 9.84 12.77 -6.46
CA ASP A 100 11.13 13.48 -6.53
C ASP A 100 12.32 12.58 -6.21
N LYS A 101 12.14 11.54 -5.38
CA LYS A 101 13.23 10.64 -4.96
C LYS A 101 13.45 9.43 -5.84
N PHE A 102 12.39 8.89 -6.42
CA PHE A 102 12.41 7.63 -7.17
C PHE A 102 12.09 7.83 -8.65
N ASN A 103 11.74 9.05 -9.08
CA ASN A 103 11.30 9.37 -10.43
C ASN A 103 10.09 8.52 -10.89
N VAL A 104 9.22 8.16 -9.94
CA VAL A 104 8.03 7.32 -10.17
C VAL A 104 6.79 8.20 -10.28
N LYS A 105 5.88 7.87 -11.21
CA LYS A 105 4.60 8.55 -11.35
C LYS A 105 3.70 8.23 -10.14
N CYS A 106 3.53 9.19 -9.23
CA CYS A 106 2.60 9.05 -8.10
C CYS A 106 1.25 9.71 -8.41
N MET A 107 0.16 9.06 -8.03
CA MET A 107 -1.19 9.56 -8.23
C MET A 107 -2.03 9.39 -6.96
N THR A 108 -2.90 10.34 -6.69
CA THR A 108 -3.89 10.28 -5.61
C THR A 108 -5.27 10.38 -6.23
N VAL A 109 -6.19 9.53 -5.78
CA VAL A 109 -7.56 9.46 -6.31
C VAL A 109 -8.55 9.96 -5.27
N SER A 110 -9.69 10.48 -5.72
CA SER A 110 -10.70 11.08 -4.83
C SER A 110 -11.36 10.05 -3.90
N ASN A 111 -11.55 8.83 -4.38
CA ASN A 111 -12.08 7.67 -3.64
C ASN A 111 -11.00 6.91 -2.84
N MET A 112 -9.77 7.42 -2.73
CA MET A 112 -8.65 6.73 -2.07
C MET A 112 -8.97 6.36 -0.62
N ARG A 113 -9.71 7.23 0.09
CA ARG A 113 -10.09 6.98 1.49
C ARG A 113 -11.04 5.79 1.64
N ASP A 114 -11.99 5.64 0.73
CA ASP A 114 -12.93 4.51 0.77
C ASP A 114 -12.25 3.22 0.34
N LEU A 115 -11.38 3.29 -0.68
CA LEU A 115 -10.54 2.16 -1.09
C LEU A 115 -9.66 1.66 0.08
N MET A 116 -9.00 2.57 0.80
CA MET A 116 -8.19 2.24 1.98
C MET A 116 -9.03 1.56 3.08
N ARG A 117 -10.26 2.03 3.33
CA ARG A 117 -11.18 1.41 4.31
C ARG A 117 -11.60 0.00 3.88
N CYS A 118 -11.90 -0.20 2.61
CA CYS A 118 -12.26 -1.52 2.09
C CYS A 118 -11.06 -2.48 2.21
N ILE A 119 -9.86 -2.05 1.80
CA ILE A 119 -8.64 -2.86 1.96
C ILE A 119 -8.41 -3.22 3.42
N GLN A 120 -8.58 -2.26 4.34
CA GLN A 120 -8.40 -2.52 5.77
C GLN A 120 -9.40 -3.55 6.31
N SER A 121 -10.65 -3.50 5.86
CA SER A 121 -11.71 -4.43 6.29
C SER A 121 -11.50 -5.86 5.78
N HIS A 122 -10.82 -6.00 4.64
CA HIS A 122 -10.50 -7.30 4.03
C HIS A 122 -9.00 -7.65 4.14
N LEU A 123 -8.25 -6.92 4.96
CA LEU A 123 -6.80 -7.03 5.03
C LEU A 123 -6.40 -8.43 5.50
N ASP A 124 -7.06 -8.94 6.53
CA ASP A 124 -6.79 -10.29 7.06
C ASP A 124 -6.97 -11.37 5.97
N SER A 125 -7.94 -11.20 5.08
CA SER A 125 -8.18 -12.13 3.98
C SER A 125 -7.19 -11.97 2.82
N LEU A 126 -6.78 -10.74 2.52
CA LEU A 126 -5.72 -10.43 1.55
C LEU A 126 -4.37 -10.97 2.01
N LEU A 127 -4.12 -10.92 3.31
CA LEU A 127 -2.92 -11.43 3.96
C LEU A 127 -2.97 -12.95 4.12
N ALA A 128 -4.12 -13.54 4.44
CA ALA A 128 -4.30 -15.00 4.56
C ALA A 128 -4.01 -15.76 3.26
N GLN A 129 -4.18 -15.11 2.11
CA GLN A 129 -3.84 -15.67 0.80
C GLN A 129 -2.34 -15.53 0.46
N THR A 130 -1.58 -14.87 1.33
CA THR A 130 -0.12 -14.77 1.26
C THR A 130 0.45 -15.57 2.44
N SER A 131 1.58 -16.25 2.26
CA SER A 131 2.07 -17.28 3.22
C SER A 131 2.00 -16.85 4.69
N GLU A 132 1.70 -17.79 5.60
CA GLU A 132 1.63 -17.60 7.07
C GLU A 132 2.80 -16.77 7.66
N LYS A 133 3.97 -16.84 7.03
CA LYS A 133 5.16 -16.06 7.39
C LYS A 133 4.97 -14.54 7.28
N GLU A 134 4.17 -14.07 6.33
CA GLU A 134 3.86 -12.63 6.18
C GLU A 134 2.79 -12.17 7.17
N ILE A 135 1.84 -13.05 7.53
CA ILE A 135 0.83 -12.79 8.56
C ILE A 135 1.49 -12.65 9.94
N MET A 136 2.42 -13.56 10.29
CA MET A 136 3.25 -13.43 11.50
C MET A 136 4.18 -12.21 11.45
N ALA A 137 4.52 -11.72 10.26
CA ALA A 137 5.22 -10.45 10.13
C ALA A 137 4.30 -9.27 10.48
N MET A 138 2.98 -9.35 10.44
CA MET A 138 2.11 -8.19 10.69
C MET A 138 1.64 -8.02 12.13
N THR A 139 1.75 -9.06 12.95
CA THR A 139 1.61 -8.94 14.40
C THR A 139 2.92 -8.46 15.02
N LEU A 140 2.92 -7.27 15.61
CA LEU A 140 3.88 -6.97 16.68
C LEU A 140 3.37 -7.74 17.90
N GLY A 141 4.10 -8.80 18.27
CA GLY A 141 3.93 -9.45 19.57
C GLY A 141 4.35 -8.54 20.70
#